data_AF-A0A1F9ZTK5-F1
#
_entry.id   AF-A0A1F9ZTK5-F1
#
_cell.length_a   1.000
_cell.length_b   1.000
_cell.length_c   1.000
_cell.angle_alpha   90.00
_cell.angle_beta   90.00
_cell.angle_gamma   90.00
#
_symmetry.space_group_name_H-M   'P 1'
#
loop_
_entity.id
_entity.type
_entity.pdbx_description
1 polymer ?
#
loop_
_entity_poly.entity_id
_entity_poly.type
_entity_poly.pdbx_seq_one_letter_code
_entity_poly.pdbx_strand_id
1 'polypeptide(L)'
;MSHALLQKLVRQSETEGVTLAEIISRTLTAEELDDVQAELADELSEGYGSICDFMSDIEVPSLEDIMDAEETSETGLARALD
;
A
#
# COMPACT_ATOMS: atom_id res chain seq x y z
N MET A 1 -16.37 2.81 -10.07
CA MET A 1 -17.72 2.67 -9.44
C MET A 1 -17.65 1.81 -8.17
N SER A 2 -16.76 0.81 -8.10
CA SER A 2 -16.51 -0.03 -6.92
C SER A 2 -16.33 0.76 -5.62
N HIS A 3 -15.55 1.86 -5.64
CA HIS A 3 -15.19 2.58 -4.41
C HIS A 3 -16.39 3.17 -3.65
N ALA A 4 -17.34 3.77 -4.38
CA ALA A 4 -18.55 4.34 -3.78
C ALA A 4 -19.49 3.24 -3.23
N LEU A 5 -19.55 2.10 -3.92
CA LEU A 5 -20.28 0.92 -3.46
C LEU A 5 -19.65 0.35 -2.19
N LEU A 6 -18.33 0.16 -2.16
CA LEU A 6 -17.61 -0.36 -1.00
C LEU A 6 -17.81 0.53 0.24
N GLN A 7 -17.68 1.85 0.07
CA GLN A 7 -17.95 2.80 1.16
C GLN A 7 -19.38 2.71 1.69
N LYS A 8 -20.36 2.50 0.80
CA LYS A 8 -21.76 2.32 1.19
C LYS A 8 -21.95 1.03 2.00
N LEU A 9 -21.36 -0.09 1.56
CA LEU A 9 -21.44 -1.37 2.26
C LEU A 9 -20.75 -1.32 3.63
N VAL A 10 -19.60 -0.63 3.73
CA VAL A 10 -18.90 -0.39 5.00
C VAL A 10 -19.78 0.40 5.97
N ARG A 11 -20.32 1.54 5.54
CA ARG A 11 -21.22 2.35 6.39
C ARG A 11 -22.45 1.56 6.83
N GLN A 12 -22.99 0.73 5.95
CA GLN A 12 -24.12 -0.13 6.28
C GLN A 12 -23.73 -1.16 7.35
N SER A 13 -22.55 -1.78 7.23
CA SER A 13 -22.06 -2.74 8.23
C SER A 13 -21.86 -2.10 9.62
N GLU A 14 -21.30 -0.88 9.66
CA GLU A 14 -21.13 -0.10 10.88
C GLU A 14 -22.49 0.28 11.51
N THR A 15 -23.45 0.67 10.66
CA THR A 15 -24.80 1.08 11.11
C THR A 15 -25.59 -0.11 11.67
N GLU A 16 -25.47 -1.27 11.03
CA GLU A 16 -26.17 -2.50 11.44
C GLU A 16 -25.43 -3.26 12.56
N GLY A 17 -24.18 -2.91 12.87
CA GLY A 17 -23.37 -3.58 13.89
C GLY A 17 -22.96 -5.00 13.49
N VAL A 18 -22.86 -5.27 12.19
CA VAL A 18 -22.47 -6.57 11.62
C VAL A 18 -21.20 -6.44 10.81
N THR A 19 -20.63 -7.57 10.40
CA THR A 19 -19.41 -7.56 9.59
C THR A 19 -19.70 -7.11 8.16
N LEU A 20 -18.71 -6.50 7.52
CA LEU A 20 -18.78 -6.17 6.09
C LEU A 20 -19.02 -7.43 5.23
N ALA A 21 -18.40 -8.56 5.59
CA ALA A 21 -18.58 -9.83 4.89
C ALA A 21 -20.05 -10.29 4.91
N GLU A 22 -20.76 -10.06 6.01
CA GLU A 22 -22.18 -10.39 6.14
C GLU A 22 -23.08 -9.46 5.33
N ILE A 23 -22.76 -8.16 5.28
CA ILE A 23 -23.48 -7.23 4.38
C ILE A 23 -23.24 -7.62 2.93
N ILE A 24 -22.00 -7.90 2.54
CA ILE A 24 -21.65 -8.32 1.18
C ILE A 24 -22.43 -9.57 0.78
N SER A 25 -22.44 -10.62 1.61
CA SER A 25 -23.12 -11.88 1.29
C SER A 25 -24.64 -11.76 1.18
N ARG A 26 -25.25 -10.74 1.81
CA ARG A 26 -26.68 -10.45 1.74
C ARG A 26 -27.06 -9.54 0.57
N THR A 27 -26.11 -8.74 0.07
CA THR A 27 -26.41 -7.61 -0.82
C THR A 27 -25.90 -7.82 -2.24
N LEU A 28 -24.79 -8.54 -2.40
CA LEU A 28 -24.18 -8.81 -3.70
C LEU A 28 -24.38 -10.26 -4.10
N THR A 29 -24.69 -10.46 -5.36
CA THR A 29 -24.61 -11.77 -6.02
C THR A 29 -23.15 -12.15 -6.24
N ALA A 30 -22.89 -13.43 -6.54
CA ALA A 30 -21.53 -13.90 -6.82
C ALA A 30 -20.91 -13.16 -8.04
N GLU A 31 -21.70 -12.91 -9.09
CA GLU A 31 -21.26 -12.19 -10.28
C GLU A 31 -20.87 -10.74 -9.97
N GLU A 32 -21.70 -10.01 -9.21
CA GLU A 32 -21.38 -8.64 -8.79
C GLU A 32 -20.14 -8.59 -7.88
N LEU A 33 -19.90 -9.65 -7.11
CA LEU A 33 -18.75 -9.75 -6.22
C LEU A 33 -17.47 -9.99 -7.03
N ASP A 34 -17.53 -10.82 -8.07
CA ASP A 34 -16.43 -11.03 -9.02
C ASP A 34 -16.09 -9.74 -9.78
N ASP A 35 -17.10 -8.99 -10.23
CA ASP A 35 -16.91 -7.69 -10.90
C ASP A 35 -16.23 -6.66 -9.99
N VAL A 36 -16.66 -6.56 -8.73
CA VAL A 36 -16.04 -5.66 -7.75
C VAL A 36 -14.61 -6.09 -7.43
N GLN A 37 -14.33 -7.39 -7.37
CA GLN A 37 -12.96 -7.89 -7.17
C GLN A 37 -12.06 -7.56 -8.35
N ALA A 38 -12.54 -7.71 -9.58
CA ALA A 38 -11.78 -7.36 -10.78
C ALA A 38 -11.46 -5.86 -10.82
N GLU A 39 -12.45 -4.99 -10.57
CA GLU A 39 -12.24 -3.54 -10.56
C GLU A 39 -11.23 -3.11 -9.48
N LEU A 40 -11.29 -3.71 -8.28
CA LEU A 40 -10.31 -3.47 -7.22
C LEU A 40 -8.91 -3.95 -7.58
N ALA A 41 -8.80 -5.11 -8.24
CA ALA A 41 -7.52 -5.65 -8.66
C ALA A 41 -6.86 -4.75 -9.70
N ASP A 42 -7.62 -4.23 -10.66
CA ASP A 42 -7.15 -3.29 -11.67
C ASP A 42 -6.65 -1.99 -11.01
N GLU A 43 -7.46 -1.36 -10.15
CA GLU A 43 -7.07 -0.13 -9.41
C GLU A 43 -5.80 -0.33 -8.57
N LEU A 44 -5.68 -1.46 -7.86
CA LEU A 44 -4.49 -1.78 -7.07
C LEU A 44 -3.27 -2.00 -7.96
N SER A 45 -3.44 -2.64 -9.11
CA SER A 45 -2.35 -2.90 -10.06
C SER A 45 -1.81 -1.60 -10.67
N GLU A 46 -2.70 -0.66 -11.03
CA GLU A 46 -2.33 0.67 -11.52
C GLU A 46 -1.60 1.47 -10.45
N GLY A 47 -2.10 1.45 -9.22
CA GLY A 47 -1.44 2.10 -8.08
C GLY A 47 -0.06 1.51 -7.79
N TYR A 48 0.09 0.19 -7.87
CA TYR A 48 1.38 -0.48 -7.67
C TYR A 48 2.37 -0.12 -8.79
N GLY A 49 1.92 -0.09 -10.05
CA GLY A 49 2.73 0.38 -11.18
C GLY A 49 3.23 1.81 -10.96
N SER A 50 2.36 2.72 -10.52
CA SER A 50 2.75 4.10 -10.22
C SER A 50 3.78 4.22 -9.08
N ILE A 51 3.72 3.35 -8.07
CA ILE A 51 4.71 3.32 -6.99
C ILE A 51 6.05 2.80 -7.54
N CYS A 52 6.03 1.73 -8.34
CA CYS A 52 7.24 1.22 -8.99
C CYS A 52 7.90 2.27 -9.88
N ASP A 53 7.11 3.01 -10.67
CA ASP A 53 7.61 4.11 -11.51
C ASP A 53 8.13 5.28 -10.67
N PHE A 54 7.49 5.61 -9.54
CA PHE A 54 8.02 6.63 -8.63
C PHE A 54 9.34 6.21 -7.97
N MET A 55 9.43 4.93 -7.58
CA MET A 55 10.62 4.38 -6.93
C MET A 55 11.75 4.03 -7.90
N SER A 56 11.50 4.00 -9.22
CA SER A 56 12.52 3.62 -10.21
C SER A 56 13.72 4.56 -10.23
N ASP A 57 13.49 5.82 -9.88
CA ASP A 57 14.52 6.87 -9.87
C ASP A 57 15.19 7.02 -8.50
N ILE A 58 14.78 6.24 -7.50
CA ILE A 58 15.38 6.24 -6.17
C ILE A 58 16.51 5.22 -6.14
N GLU A 59 17.76 5.68 -6.16
CA GLU A 59 18.90 4.85 -5.79
C GLU A 59 18.77 4.45 -4.33
N VAL A 60 18.41 3.19 -4.10
CA VAL A 60 18.47 2.58 -2.76
C VAL A 60 19.93 2.20 -2.50
N PRO A 61 20.62 2.82 -1.53
CA PRO A 61 22.00 2.48 -1.23
C PRO A 61 22.07 1.01 -0.78
N SER A 62 23.09 0.31 -1.25
CA SER A 62 23.36 -1.05 -0.83
C SER A 62 23.77 -1.09 0.64
N LEU A 63 23.71 -2.28 1.25
CA LEU A 63 24.22 -2.48 2.60
C LEU A 63 25.71 -2.13 2.71
N GLU A 64 26.49 -2.35 1.65
CA GLU A 64 27.90 -1.95 1.58
C GLU A 64 28.04 -0.43 1.57
N ASP A 65 27.22 0.30 0.81
CA ASP A 65 27.23 1.77 0.77
C ASP A 65 26.88 2.39 2.15
N ILE A 66 25.99 1.74 2.90
CA ILE A 66 25.60 2.18 4.25
C ILE A 66 26.75 1.94 5.24
N MET A 67 27.40 0.77 5.17
CA MET A 67 28.52 0.43 6.05
C MET A 67 29.74 1.34 5.80
N ASP A 68 30.05 1.65 4.53
CA ASP A 68 31.13 2.56 4.16
C ASP A 68 30.86 4.01 4.62
N ALA A 69 29.59 4.44 4.61
CA ALA A 69 29.17 5.75 5.13
C ALA A 69 29.29 5.84 6.66
N GLU A 70 29.11 4.73 7.39
CA GLU A 70 29.27 4.69 8.85
C GLU A 70 30.76 4.65 9.27
N GLU A 71 31.61 3.90 8.54
CA GLU A 71 33.06 3.85 8.78
C GLU A 71 33.76 5.22 8.57
N THR A 72 33.27 6.00 7.60
CA THR A 72 33.73 7.38 7.38
C THR A 72 33.22 8.37 8.43
N SER A 73 32.09 8.10 9.09
CA SER A 73 31.54 8.91 10.19
C SER A 73 32.31 8.73 11.51
N GLU A 74 32.73 7.51 11.85
CA GLU A 74 33.56 7.25 13.03
C GLU A 74 34.98 7.82 12.89
N THR A 75 35.55 7.81 11.68
CA THR A 75 36.87 8.40 11.42
C THR A 75 36.84 9.93 11.23
N GLY A 76 35.69 10.52 10.87
CA GLY A 76 35.50 11.96 10.74
C GLY A 76 35.53 12.74 12.06
N LEU A 77 34.97 12.19 13.14
CA LEU A 77 34.98 12.80 14.47
C LEU A 77 36.37 12.82 15.11
N ALA A 78 37.20 11.81 14.85
CA ALA A 78 38.56 11.74 15.39
C ALA A 78 39.52 12.79 14.77
N ARG A 79 39.26 13.25 13.55
CA ARG A 79 40.11 14.21 12.83
C ARG A 79 39.74 15.67 13.07
N ALA A 80 38.59 15.94 13.68
CA ALA A 80 38.11 17.29 14.00
C ALA A 80 38.51 17.76 15.41
N LEU A 81 39.21 16.92 16.18
CA LEU A 81 39.62 17.17 17.56
C LEU A 81 41.15 17.29 17.75
N ASP A 82 41.93 17.29 16.67
CA ASP A 82 43.36 17.67 16.61
C ASP A 82 43.52 19.04 15.94
#